data_AF-X1MNY9-F1
#
_entry.id   AF-X1MNY9-F1
#
_cell.length_a   1.000
_cell.length_b   1.000
_cell.length_c   1.000
_cell.angle_alpha   90.00
_cell.angle_beta   90.00
_cell.angle_gamma   90.00
#
_symmetry.space_group_name_H-M   'P 1'
#
loop_
_entity.id
_entity.type
_entity.pdbx_description
1 polymer ?
#
loop_
_entity_poly.entity_id
_entity_poly.type
_entity_poly.pdbx_seq_one_letter_code
_entity_poly.pdbx_strand_id
1 'polypeptide(L)'
;MKNKETLEEFVTYLKNKPSTYGYDAILAYDRFRANRLLLQEYIDRFDNNSYFEPLSFTTTITPGAQWEAVVDHTLDVPRLSFENSSIAHSRADLTMRITAGKQLTLTRSIGAKVKKLIR
;
A
#
# COMPACT_ATOMS: atom_id res chain seq x y z
N MET A 1 -16.64 -30.87 2.86
CA MET A 1 -16.11 -30.90 4.24
C MET A 1 -14.70 -31.46 4.15
N LYS A 2 -13.65 -30.67 4.45
CA LYS A 2 -12.26 -31.18 4.42
C LYS A 2 -12.07 -32.09 5.64
N ASN A 3 -11.78 -33.37 5.40
CA ASN A 3 -11.38 -34.31 6.45
C ASN A 3 -10.15 -33.73 7.16
N LYS A 4 -10.28 -33.46 8.46
CA LYS A 4 -9.14 -33.18 9.33
C LYS A 4 -8.44 -34.51 9.55
N GLU A 5 -7.24 -34.66 9.02
CA GLU A 5 -6.36 -35.80 9.33
C GLU A 5 -6.13 -35.87 10.84
N THR A 6 -6.00 -37.08 11.36
CA THR A 6 -5.71 -37.31 12.78
C THR A 6 -4.28 -36.87 13.11
N LEU A 7 -4.01 -36.56 14.39
CA LEU A 7 -2.67 -36.15 14.83
C LEU A 7 -1.61 -37.22 14.49
N GLU A 8 -1.97 -38.50 14.61
CA GLU A 8 -1.08 -39.63 14.34
C GLU A 8 -0.70 -39.74 12.86
N GLU A 9 -1.64 -39.51 11.96
CA GLU A 9 -1.40 -39.46 10.51
C GLU A 9 -0.49 -38.27 10.15
N PHE A 10 -0.75 -37.09 10.72
CA PHE A 10 0.07 -35.90 10.49
C PHE A 10 1.51 -36.07 10.99
N VAL A 11 1.69 -36.65 12.18
CA VAL A 11 3.02 -36.94 12.74
C VAL A 11 3.76 -37.98 11.88
N THR A 12 3.06 -39.00 11.39
CA THR A 12 3.64 -40.00 10.47
C THR A 12 4.06 -39.37 9.15
N TYR A 13 3.27 -38.44 8.62
CA TYR A 13 3.62 -37.65 7.44
C TYR A 13 4.88 -36.80 7.66
N LEU A 14 4.99 -36.11 8.80
CA LEU A 14 6.15 -35.28 9.14
C LEU A 14 7.45 -36.06 9.36
N LYS A 15 7.37 -37.36 9.69
CA LYS A 15 8.55 -38.23 9.84
C LYS A 15 9.23 -38.55 8.50
N ASN A 16 8.58 -38.31 7.38
CA ASN A 16 9.20 -38.43 6.07
C ASN A 16 10.21 -37.30 5.82
N LYS A 17 10.93 -37.37 4.70
CA LYS A 17 11.85 -36.31 4.29
C LYS A 17 11.13 -34.95 4.20
N PRO A 18 11.79 -33.83 4.56
CA PRO A 18 11.22 -32.50 4.42
C PRO A 18 10.73 -32.25 2.99
N SER A 19 9.47 -31.84 2.84
CA SER A 19 8.91 -31.46 1.54
C SER A 19 9.21 -29.97 1.27
N THR A 20 10.46 -29.68 0.93
CA THR A 20 10.90 -28.30 0.63
C THR A 20 10.79 -27.94 -0.84
N TYR A 21 10.24 -28.83 -1.68
CA TYR A 21 10.09 -28.62 -3.13
C TYR A 21 11.38 -28.18 -3.85
N GLY A 22 12.53 -28.67 -3.38
CA GLY A 22 13.84 -28.37 -3.98
C GLY A 22 14.54 -27.12 -3.43
N TYR A 23 13.93 -26.40 -2.48
CA TYR A 23 14.61 -25.32 -1.75
C TYR A 23 15.44 -25.88 -0.58
N ASP A 24 16.60 -25.25 -0.31
CA ASP A 24 17.46 -25.60 0.82
C ASP A 24 16.82 -25.26 2.17
N ALA A 25 16.03 -24.18 2.22
CA ALA A 25 15.28 -23.75 3.39
C ALA A 25 13.99 -23.01 3.00
N ILE A 26 12.95 -23.16 3.81
CA ILE A 26 11.70 -22.40 3.70
C ILE A 26 11.48 -21.65 5.01
N LEU A 27 11.25 -20.35 4.90
CA LEU A 27 10.92 -19.50 6.04
C LEU A 27 9.46 -19.09 5.94
N ALA A 28 8.69 -19.39 6.98
CA ALA A 28 7.28 -19.05 7.07
C ALA A 28 7.06 -18.19 8.30
N TYR A 29 6.50 -17.00 8.09
CA TYR A 29 6.09 -16.11 9.15
C TYR A 29 4.57 -16.14 9.30
N ASP A 30 4.10 -16.10 10.55
CA ASP A 30 2.70 -15.81 10.82
C ASP A 30 2.38 -14.38 10.38
N ARG A 31 1.37 -14.25 9.51
CA ARG A 31 1.00 -12.98 8.88
C ARG A 31 0.69 -11.89 9.92
N PHE A 32 -0.08 -12.24 10.95
CA PHE A 32 -0.47 -11.29 11.99
C PHE A 32 0.74 -10.79 12.80
N ARG A 33 1.62 -11.72 13.23
CA ARG A 33 2.85 -11.36 13.95
C ARG A 33 3.80 -10.53 13.09
N ALA A 34 3.97 -10.89 11.81
CA ALA A 34 4.80 -10.14 10.88
C ALA A 34 4.29 -8.71 10.69
N ASN A 35 2.99 -8.53 10.41
CA ASN A 35 2.39 -7.21 10.27
C ASN A 35 2.47 -6.39 11.55
N ARG A 36 2.34 -7.02 12.73
CA ARG A 36 2.51 -6.31 14.02
C ARG A 36 3.93 -5.79 14.20
N LEU A 37 4.95 -6.58 13.87
CA LEU A 37 6.34 -6.13 13.92
C LEU A 37 6.61 -5.00 12.92
N LEU A 38 6.13 -5.13 11.69
CA LEU A 38 6.27 -4.08 10.66
C LEU A 38 5.57 -2.77 11.07
N LEU A 39 4.42 -2.87 11.72
CA LEU A 39 3.71 -1.69 12.23
C LEU A 39 4.48 -1.03 13.39
N GLN A 40 5.06 -1.81 14.29
CA GLN A 40 5.89 -1.27 15.37
C GLN A 40 7.10 -0.54 14.79
N GLU A 41 7.80 -1.16 13.84
CA GLU A 41 8.95 -0.54 13.16
C GLU A 41 8.56 0.76 12.44
N TYR A 42 7.38 0.80 11.81
CA TYR A 42 6.83 2.01 11.20
C TYR A 42 6.59 3.11 12.23
N ILE A 43 6.04 2.79 13.41
CA ILE A 43 5.81 3.76 14.49
C ILE A 43 7.16 4.28 15.02
N ASP A 44 8.12 3.40 15.23
CA ASP A 44 9.43 3.75 15.79
C ASP A 44 10.24 4.62 14.83
N ARG A 45 10.05 4.43 13.52
CA ARG A 45 10.66 5.25 12.46
C ARG A 45 9.83 6.46 12.05
N PHE A 46 8.66 6.68 12.66
CA PHE A 46 7.80 7.79 12.28
C PHE A 46 8.46 9.11 12.70
N ASP A 47 8.97 9.84 11.72
CA ASP A 47 9.46 11.20 11.88
C ASP A 47 8.63 12.17 11.02
N ASN A 48 8.87 13.48 11.18
CA ASN A 48 8.21 14.52 10.39
C ASN A 48 8.89 14.76 9.03
N ASN A 49 9.86 13.93 8.64
CA ASN A 49 10.50 14.07 7.34
C ASN A 49 9.60 13.49 6.26
N SER A 50 9.59 14.16 5.10
CA SER A 50 8.89 13.64 3.95
C SER A 50 9.80 12.66 3.20
N TYR A 51 9.30 11.47 2.90
CA TYR A 51 10.05 10.47 2.11
C TYR A 51 10.19 10.92 0.64
N PHE A 52 9.20 11.65 0.15
CA PHE A 52 9.20 12.30 -1.16
C PHE A 52 9.09 13.82 -1.01
N GLU A 53 9.51 14.57 -2.01
CA GLU A 53 9.15 15.99 -2.10
C GLU A 53 7.62 16.13 -2.22
N PRO A 54 7.03 17.21 -1.67
CA PRO A 54 5.60 17.47 -1.79
C PRO A 54 5.12 17.41 -3.24
N LEU A 55 4.03 16.68 -3.46
CA LEU A 55 3.47 16.45 -4.77
C LEU A 55 2.57 17.63 -5.17
N SER A 56 2.90 18.25 -6.30
CA SER A 56 2.12 19.34 -6.89
C SER A 56 1.89 19.06 -8.38
N PHE A 57 0.63 18.87 -8.77
CA PHE A 57 0.25 18.63 -10.16
C PHE A 57 -1.21 19.00 -10.45
N THR A 58 -1.52 19.24 -11.71
CA THR A 58 -2.89 19.47 -12.17
C THR A 58 -3.27 18.38 -13.15
N THR A 59 -4.43 17.77 -12.97
CA THR A 59 -5.01 16.79 -13.89
C THR A 59 -6.33 17.28 -14.46
N THR A 60 -6.63 16.89 -15.70
CA THR A 60 -7.91 17.18 -16.33
C THR A 60 -8.87 16.03 -16.04
N ILE A 61 -10.02 16.34 -15.42
CA ILE A 61 -11.08 15.36 -15.19
C ILE A 61 -12.00 15.30 -16.39
N THR A 62 -12.51 16.47 -16.81
CA THR A 62 -13.36 16.61 -17.99
C THR A 62 -12.77 17.71 -18.88
N PRO A 63 -12.31 17.40 -20.10
CA PRO A 63 -11.70 18.38 -21.00
C PRO A 63 -12.56 19.64 -21.17
N GLY A 64 -11.99 20.80 -20.85
CA GLY A 64 -12.66 22.09 -21.01
C GLY A 64 -13.75 22.40 -19.99
N ALA A 65 -13.97 21.56 -18.99
CA ALA A 65 -15.01 21.77 -17.98
C ALA A 65 -14.51 21.58 -16.55
N GLN A 66 -13.62 20.62 -16.28
CA GLN A 66 -13.21 20.31 -14.92
C GLN A 66 -11.75 19.86 -14.84
N TRP A 67 -11.03 20.45 -13.89
CA TRP A 67 -9.66 20.11 -13.54
C TRP A 67 -9.54 19.91 -12.05
N GLU A 68 -8.52 19.18 -11.65
CA GLU A 68 -8.15 18.98 -10.27
C GLU A 68 -6.69 19.39 -10.08
N ALA A 69 -6.48 20.34 -9.17
CA ALA A 69 -5.16 20.81 -8.79
C ALA A 69 -4.81 20.26 -7.41
N VAL A 70 -3.80 19.41 -7.39
CA VAL A 70 -3.13 18.92 -6.18
C VAL A 70 -1.96 19.84 -5.90
N VAL A 71 -1.93 20.42 -4.70
CA VAL A 71 -0.93 21.40 -4.28
C VAL A 71 -0.30 20.94 -2.98
N ASP A 72 1.02 20.80 -2.99
CA ASP A 72 1.90 20.50 -1.87
C ASP A 72 1.44 19.30 -1.03
N HIS A 73 0.95 18.24 -1.71
CA HIS A 73 0.58 16.99 -1.04
C HIS A 73 1.82 16.32 -0.45
N THR A 74 1.92 16.37 0.87
CA THR A 74 2.99 15.71 1.61
C THR A 74 2.52 14.33 2.03
N LEU A 75 3.36 13.32 1.80
CA LEU A 75 3.10 11.94 2.18
C LEU A 75 3.91 11.58 3.44
N ASP A 76 3.34 10.76 4.32
CA ASP A 76 4.10 10.13 5.41
C ASP A 76 5.04 9.02 4.89
N VAL A 77 5.81 8.42 5.78
CA VAL A 77 6.69 7.30 5.44
C VAL A 77 5.90 6.06 5.01
N PRO A 78 6.41 5.25 4.06
CA PRO A 78 5.67 4.11 3.54
C PRO A 78 5.54 2.98 4.57
N ARG A 79 4.30 2.51 4.80
CA ARG A 79 3.99 1.38 5.67
C ARG A 79 3.78 0.10 4.87
N LEU A 80 4.65 -0.89 5.07
CA LEU A 80 4.54 -2.22 4.47
C LEU A 80 3.59 -3.11 5.27
N SER A 81 2.75 -3.86 4.57
CA SER A 81 1.88 -4.87 5.17
C SER A 81 1.63 -6.05 4.23
N PHE A 82 1.34 -7.19 4.81
CA PHE A 82 0.98 -8.43 4.12
C PHE A 82 -0.47 -8.83 4.40
N GLU A 83 -1.33 -7.93 4.89
CA GLU A 83 -2.73 -8.24 5.26
C GLU A 83 -3.50 -8.99 4.16
N ASN A 84 -3.34 -8.56 2.90
CA ASN A 84 -4.00 -9.18 1.75
C ASN A 84 -3.16 -10.23 1.02
N SER A 85 -2.08 -10.72 1.64
CA SER A 85 -1.24 -11.76 1.06
C SER A 85 -1.87 -13.15 1.21
N SER A 86 -1.61 -14.03 0.25
CA SER A 86 -1.96 -15.44 0.30
C SER A 86 -0.80 -16.30 -0.20
N ILE A 87 -0.77 -17.57 0.18
CA ILE A 87 0.30 -18.49 -0.26
C ILE A 87 0.29 -18.66 -1.79
N ALA A 88 -0.87 -18.50 -2.44
CA ALA A 88 -1.00 -18.64 -3.88
C ALA A 88 -0.49 -17.40 -4.66
N HIS A 89 -0.38 -16.24 -4.00
CA HIS A 89 -0.06 -14.98 -4.66
C HIS A 89 0.99 -14.19 -3.88
N SER A 90 2.14 -13.96 -4.53
CA SER A 90 3.17 -13.08 -4.00
C SER A 90 2.70 -11.61 -4.08
N ARG A 91 2.15 -11.11 -2.97
CA ARG A 91 1.65 -9.73 -2.86
C ARG A 91 1.97 -9.15 -1.49
N ALA A 92 2.38 -7.88 -1.48
CA ALA A 92 2.47 -7.03 -0.31
C ALA A 92 1.85 -5.68 -0.64
N ASP A 93 1.24 -5.04 0.36
CA ASP A 93 0.64 -3.71 0.20
C ASP A 93 1.54 -2.67 0.90
N LEU A 94 1.86 -1.61 0.16
CA LEU A 94 2.58 -0.44 0.67
C LEU A 94 1.60 0.73 0.73
N THR A 95 1.45 1.36 1.89
CA THR A 95 0.50 2.46 2.09
C THR A 95 1.20 3.71 2.60
N MET A 96 0.86 4.86 2.01
CA MET A 96 1.28 6.18 2.46
C MET A 96 0.04 7.06 2.61
N ARG A 97 -0.02 7.84 3.68
CA ARG A 97 -1.10 8.78 3.96
C ARG A 97 -0.67 10.17 3.54
N ILE A 98 -1.62 10.93 3.01
CA ILE A 98 -1.46 12.37 2.80
C ILE A 98 -1.59 13.05 4.16
N THR A 99 -0.52 13.73 4.59
CA THR A 99 -0.44 14.42 5.90
C THR A 99 -0.66 15.92 5.79
N ALA A 100 -0.37 16.51 4.62
CA ALA A 100 -0.54 17.93 4.34
C ALA A 100 -0.82 18.18 2.86
N GLY A 101 -1.23 19.39 2.53
CA GLY A 101 -1.51 19.85 1.17
C GLY A 101 -2.96 20.27 0.95
N LYS A 102 -3.28 20.59 -0.29
CA LYS A 102 -4.63 20.99 -0.73
C LYS A 102 -4.98 20.30 -2.04
N GLN A 103 -6.26 19.97 -2.20
CA GLN A 103 -6.82 19.46 -3.44
C GLN A 103 -7.98 20.37 -3.82
N LEU A 104 -7.90 20.94 -5.02
CA LEU A 104 -8.83 21.94 -5.50
C LEU A 104 -9.50 21.44 -6.78
N THR A 105 -10.83 21.36 -6.77
CA THR A 105 -11.60 21.10 -7.98
C THR A 105 -11.94 22.42 -8.65
N LEU A 106 -11.42 22.60 -9.86
CA LEU A 106 -11.65 23.77 -10.71
C LEU A 106 -12.70 23.41 -11.74
N THR A 107 -13.89 23.99 -11.63
CA THR A 107 -14.98 23.76 -12.59
C THR A 107 -15.23 25.03 -13.40
N ARG A 108 -15.36 24.87 -14.72
CA ARG A 108 -15.77 25.92 -15.65
C ARG A 108 -17.22 25.68 -16.06
N SER A 109 -18.09 26.62 -15.72
CA SER A 109 -19.44 26.67 -16.27
C SER A 109 -19.38 27.03 -17.77
N ILE A 110 -20.26 26.39 -18.55
CA ILE A 110 -20.41 26.66 -19.98
C ILE A 110 -20.82 28.13 -20.15
N GLY A 111 -19.93 28.93 -20.77
CA GLY A 111 -20.15 30.38 -21.00
C GLY A 111 -19.24 31.33 -20.22
N ALA A 112 -18.41 30.84 -19.29
CA ALA A 112 -17.49 31.69 -18.52
C ALA A 112 -16.32 32.22 -19.39
N LYS A 113 -16.18 33.55 -19.49
CA LYS A 113 -15.04 34.22 -20.13
C LYS A 113 -13.89 34.37 -19.13
N VAL A 114 -12.76 33.70 -19.38
CA VAL A 114 -11.55 33.88 -18.57
C VAL A 114 -10.71 35.01 -19.18
N LYS A 115 -10.45 36.09 -18.42
CA LYS A 115 -9.41 37.06 -18.79
C LYS A 115 -8.06 36.40 -18.60
N LYS A 116 -7.31 36.23 -19.68
CA LYS A 116 -5.91 35.79 -19.63
C LYS A 116 -5.11 36.93 -19.00
N LEU A 117 -4.73 36.79 -17.74
CA LEU A 117 -3.73 37.67 -17.11
C LEU A 117 -2.38 37.29 -17.72
N ILE A 118 -1.99 38.03 -18.76
CA ILE A 118 -0.63 37.99 -19.31
C ILE A 118 0.22 38.81 -18.34
N ARG A 119 1.24 38.19 -17.77
CA ARG A 119 2.30 38.86 -17.02
C ARG A 119 3.44 39.21 -17.97
#